data_AF-Q15B84-F1
#
_entry.id   AF-Q15B84-F1
#
_cell.length_a   1.000
_cell.length_b   1.000
_cell.length_c   1.000
_cell.angle_alpha   90.00
_cell.angle_beta   90.00
_cell.angle_gamma   90.00
#
_symmetry.space_group_name_H-M   'P 1'
#
loop_
_entity.id
_entity.type
_entity.pdbx_description
1 polymer ?
#
loop_
_entity_poly.entity_id
_entity_poly.type
_entity_poly.pdbx_seq_one_letter_code
_entity_poly.pdbx_strand_id
1 'polypeptide(L)'
;MELIQDTSRLPLEYVKGVPLIKYFAEALGPLQSFQAQPDDLLISTYPKSGTTWVSQILDMIYQGGDLEKCNRAPIYIRVPFLEANDPGEPSG
;
A
#
# COMPACT_ATOMS: atom_id res chain seq x y z
N MET A 1 9.85 -16.59 30.02
CA MET A 1 9.65 -15.14 29.86
C MET A 1 10.02 -14.83 28.43
N GLU A 2 9.04 -14.76 27.54
CA GLU A 2 9.30 -14.45 26.13
C GLU A 2 9.77 -13.00 26.02
N LEU A 3 10.89 -12.79 25.35
CA LEU A 3 11.40 -11.46 25.06
C LEU A 3 10.44 -10.85 24.04
N ILE A 4 9.70 -9.81 24.43
CA ILE A 4 8.97 -8.98 23.48
C ILE A 4 10.02 -8.31 22.61
N GLN A 5 10.15 -8.78 21.37
CA GLN A 5 11.05 -8.17 20.41
C GLN A 5 10.51 -6.78 20.08
N ASP A 6 11.31 -5.74 20.32
CA ASP A 6 10.97 -4.38 19.93
C ASP A 6 10.97 -4.31 18.39
N THR A 7 9.77 -4.23 17.81
CA THR A 7 9.54 -4.14 16.37
C THR A 7 9.47 -2.69 15.89
N SER A 8 9.73 -1.71 16.76
CA SER A 8 9.70 -0.30 16.39
C SER A 8 10.97 0.13 15.66
N ARG A 9 10.82 0.99 14.64
CA ARG A 9 11.92 1.64 13.89
C ARG A 9 12.98 0.67 13.37
N LEU A 10 12.54 -0.43 12.77
CA LEU A 10 13.43 -1.38 12.11
C LEU A 10 14.27 -0.68 11.02
N PRO A 11 15.53 -1.10 10.82
CA PRO A 11 16.37 -0.55 9.76
C PRO A 11 15.78 -0.87 8.38
N LEU A 12 16.14 -0.06 7.39
CA LEU A 12 15.77 -0.29 5.99
C LEU A 12 16.54 -1.49 5.43
N GLU A 13 15.90 -2.22 4.52
CA GLU A 13 16.50 -3.32 3.76
C GLU A 13 16.74 -2.91 2.31
N TYR A 14 17.91 -3.23 1.77
CA TYR A 14 18.25 -2.88 0.40
C TYR A 14 17.85 -4.00 -0.55
N VAL A 15 16.97 -3.71 -1.50
CA VAL A 15 16.59 -4.62 -2.58
C VAL A 15 16.98 -3.98 -3.91
N LYS A 16 17.86 -4.65 -4.66
CA LYS A 16 18.37 -4.17 -5.97
C LYS A 16 18.87 -2.71 -5.93
N GLY A 17 19.46 -2.30 -4.81
CA GLY A 17 20.00 -0.94 -4.62
C GLY A 17 19.01 0.10 -4.08
N VAL A 18 17.74 -0.24 -3.87
CA VAL A 18 16.72 0.65 -3.28
C VAL A 18 16.51 0.31 -1.81
N PRO A 19 16.60 1.29 -0.88
CA PRO A 19 16.28 1.06 0.52
C PRO A 19 14.76 1.04 0.74
N LEU A 20 14.25 -0.07 1.28
CA LEU A 20 12.83 -0.31 1.54
C LEU A 20 12.57 -0.53 3.02
N ILE A 21 11.33 -0.26 3.45
CA ILE A 21 10.85 -0.70 4.76
C ILE A 21 10.91 -2.23 4.78
N LYS A 22 11.37 -2.81 5.90
CA LYS A 22 11.56 -4.26 6.04
C LYS A 22 10.37 -5.08 5.52
N TYR A 23 9.17 -4.76 5.99
CA TYR A 23 7.97 -5.50 5.60
C TYR A 23 7.66 -5.38 4.11
N PHE A 24 7.99 -4.25 3.47
CA PHE A 24 7.79 -4.07 2.02
C PHE A 24 8.81 -4.87 1.22
N ALA A 25 10.05 -4.97 1.71
CA ALA A 25 11.06 -5.83 1.10
C ALA A 25 10.63 -7.30 1.12
N GLU A 26 10.04 -7.77 2.22
CA GLU A 26 9.48 -9.12 2.37
C GLU A 26 8.29 -9.37 1.42
N ALA A 27 7.46 -8.35 1.16
CA ALA A 27 6.31 -8.42 0.25
C ALA A 27 6.71 -8.63 -1.22
N LEU A 28 7.92 -8.24 -1.62
CA LEU A 28 8.36 -8.32 -3.02
C LEU A 28 8.48 -9.76 -3.55
N GLY A 29 8.65 -10.76 -2.69
CA GLY A 29 8.65 -12.17 -3.09
C GLY A 29 7.28 -12.60 -3.61
N PRO A 30 6.23 -12.59 -2.75
CA PRO A 30 4.86 -12.85 -3.15
C PRO A 30 4.37 -11.97 -4.31
N LEU A 31 4.73 -10.68 -4.29
CA LEU A 31 4.26 -9.71 -5.27
C LEU A 31 4.70 -10.01 -6.71
N GLN A 32 5.77 -10.78 -6.92
CA GLN A 32 6.18 -11.21 -8.27
C GLN A 32 5.14 -12.07 -9.00
N SER A 33 4.19 -12.65 -8.27
CA SER A 33 3.10 -13.44 -8.84
C SER A 33 1.84 -12.61 -9.12
N PHE A 34 1.86 -11.30 -8.83
CA PHE A 34 0.75 -10.39 -9.11
C PHE A 34 0.44 -10.36 -10.61
N GLN A 35 -0.86 -10.45 -10.93
CA GLN A 35 -1.37 -10.38 -12.29
C GLN A 35 -2.26 -9.16 -12.42
N ALA A 36 -1.73 -8.12 -13.05
CA ALA A 36 -2.52 -6.93 -13.39
C ALA A 36 -3.66 -7.32 -14.33
N GLN A 37 -4.84 -6.77 -14.07
CA GLN A 37 -5.98 -6.86 -14.97
C GLN A 37 -5.92 -5.73 -16.02
N PRO A 38 -6.49 -5.94 -17.22
CA PRO A 38 -6.48 -4.92 -18.28
C PRO A 38 -7.17 -3.60 -17.91
N ASP A 39 -8.07 -3.63 -16.93
CA ASP A 39 -8.84 -2.49 -16.43
C ASP A 39 -8.32 -1.91 -15.11
N ASP A 40 -7.20 -2.43 -14.60
CA ASP A 40 -6.53 -1.87 -13.43
C ASP A 40 -5.97 -0.47 -13.71
N LEU A 41 -5.99 0.38 -12.68
CA LEU A 41 -5.38 1.70 -12.68
C LEU A 41 -4.32 1.76 -11.58
N LEU A 42 -3.07 2.00 -11.99
CA LEU A 42 -1.95 2.15 -11.06
C LEU A 42 -1.71 3.61 -10.67
N ILE A 43 -1.72 3.89 -9.37
CA ILE A 43 -1.26 5.17 -8.81
C ILE A 43 0.21 5.00 -8.40
N SER A 44 1.13 5.56 -9.18
CA SER A 44 2.56 5.52 -8.88
C SER A 44 3.07 6.91 -8.47
N THR A 45 3.68 6.99 -7.28
CA THR A 45 4.22 8.24 -6.74
C THR A 45 5.46 7.98 -5.91
N TYR A 46 6.42 8.90 -5.92
CA TYR A 46 7.43 8.92 -4.87
C TYR A 46 6.76 9.28 -3.53
N PRO A 47 7.18 8.68 -2.39
CA PRO A 47 6.52 8.92 -1.11
C PRO A 47 6.30 10.40 -0.83
N LYS A 48 5.10 10.73 -0.34
CA LYS A 48 4.65 12.08 0.02
C LYS A 48 4.35 13.02 -1.16
N SER A 49 4.37 12.54 -2.40
CA SER A 49 4.06 13.35 -3.59
C SER A 49 2.55 13.45 -3.90
N GLY A 50 1.68 13.32 -2.89
CA GLY A 50 0.23 13.45 -3.07
C GLY A 50 -0.54 12.16 -3.35
N THR A 51 0.00 10.98 -3.01
CA THR A 51 -0.66 9.67 -3.22
C THR A 51 -2.10 9.65 -2.72
N THR A 52 -2.34 9.96 -1.43
CA THR A 52 -3.69 9.99 -0.84
C THR A 52 -4.62 10.97 -1.54
N TRP A 53 -4.10 12.10 -2.00
CA TRP A 53 -4.90 13.13 -2.66
C TRP A 53 -5.42 12.63 -4.01
N VAL A 54 -4.53 12.09 -4.86
CA VAL A 54 -4.93 11.54 -6.15
C VAL A 54 -5.77 10.26 -6.02
N SER A 55 -5.49 9.41 -5.01
CA SER A 55 -6.33 8.25 -4.69
C SER A 55 -7.77 8.64 -4.36
N GLN A 56 -7.97 9.70 -3.57
CA GLN A 56 -9.31 10.17 -3.24
C GLN A 56 -10.04 10.76 -4.45
N ILE A 57 -9.34 11.51 -5.31
CA ILE A 57 -9.91 12.04 -6.55
C ILE A 57 -10.37 10.90 -7.45
N LEU A 58 -9.53 9.88 -7.64
CA LEU A 58 -9.84 8.75 -8.50
C LEU A 58 -11.00 7.91 -7.94
N ASP A 59 -11.02 7.60 -6.64
CA ASP A 59 -12.16 6.88 -6.07
C ASP A 59 -13.46 7.69 -6.21
N MET A 60 -13.43 9.01 -5.99
CA MET A 60 -14.60 9.86 -6.24
C MET A 60 -15.10 9.78 -7.69
N ILE A 61 -14.21 9.75 -8.67
CA ILE A 61 -14.59 9.56 -10.08
C ILE A 61 -15.23 8.19 -10.28
N TYR A 62 -14.62 7.13 -9.75
CA TYR A 62 -15.14 5.75 -9.85
C TYR A 62 -16.50 5.58 -9.16
N GLN A 63 -16.76 6.31 -8.07
CA GLN A 63 -18.05 6.29 -7.38
C GLN A 63 -19.08 7.28 -7.96
N GLY A 64 -18.75 8.00 -9.05
CA GLY A 64 -19.66 8.97 -9.67
C GLY A 64 -19.92 10.20 -8.80
N GLY A 65 -18.97 10.59 -7.95
CA GLY A 65 -19.08 11.73 -7.03
C GLY A 65 -19.87 11.43 -5.74
N ASP A 66 -20.26 10.18 -5.50
CA ASP A 66 -21.00 9.77 -4.31
C ASP A 66 -20.10 9.70 -3.07
N LEU A 67 -20.30 10.65 -2.15
CA LEU A 67 -19.51 10.76 -0.92
C LEU A 67 -19.77 9.63 0.07
N GLU A 68 -20.98 9.06 0.13
CA GLU A 68 -21.26 7.95 1.03
C GLU A 68 -20.47 6.71 0.61
N LYS A 69 -20.42 6.44 -0.70
CA LYS A 69 -19.58 5.36 -1.25
C LYS A 69 -18.09 5.62 -1.02
N CYS A 70 -17.63 6.86 -1.12
CA CYS A 70 -16.22 7.19 -0.84
C CYS A 70 -15.85 6.99 0.65
N ASN A 71 -16.83 7.04 1.56
CA ASN A 71 -16.65 6.84 3.00
C ASN A 71 -16.86 5.39 3.46
N ARG A 72 -17.03 4.43 2.53
CA ARG A 72 -17.23 3.00 2.84
C ARG A 72 -16.09 2.37 3.64
N ALA A 73 -14.88 2.90 3.50
CA ALA A 73 -13.68 2.43 4.19
C ALA A 73 -12.55 3.50 4.13
N PRO A 74 -11.53 3.41 5.01
CA PRO A 74 -10.28 4.14 4.85
C PRO A 74 -9.64 3.99 3.46
N ILE A 75 -8.86 4.99 3.05
CA ILE A 75 -8.31 5.05 1.68
C ILE A 75 -7.41 3.86 1.34
N TYR A 76 -6.63 3.35 2.30
CA TYR A 76 -5.70 2.23 2.11
C TYR A 76 -6.40 0.87 1.93
N ILE A 77 -7.70 0.80 2.28
CA ILE A 77 -8.55 -0.36 1.98
C ILE A 77 -9.23 -0.19 0.61
N ARG A 78 -9.63 1.04 0.26
CA ARG A 78 -10.27 1.32 -1.04
C ARG A 78 -9.29 1.28 -2.21
N VAL A 79 -8.05 1.69 -1.97
CA VAL A 79 -6.95 1.72 -2.93
C VAL A 79 -5.79 0.95 -2.28
N PRO A 80 -5.71 -0.36 -2.53
CA PRO A 80 -4.72 -1.23 -1.89
C PRO A 80 -3.29 -0.78 -2.21
N PHE A 81 -2.42 -0.84 -1.21
CA PHE A 81 -1.01 -0.48 -1.36
C PHE A 81 -0.19 -1.73 -1.68
N LEU A 82 0.21 -1.86 -2.94
CA LEU A 82 0.68 -3.10 -3.55
C LEU A 82 1.82 -3.81 -2.81
N GLU A 83 2.81 -3.05 -2.32
CA GLU A 83 3.96 -3.59 -1.58
C GLU A 83 3.78 -3.64 -0.05
N ALA A 84 2.59 -3.31 0.47
CA ALA A 84 2.34 -3.30 1.91
C ALA A 84 2.17 -4.73 2.47
N ASN A 85 2.89 -5.02 3.55
CA ASN A 85 2.83 -6.29 4.29
C ASN A 85 3.02 -6.03 5.80
N ASP A 86 2.47 -4.91 6.28
CA ASP A 86 2.56 -4.54 7.69
C ASP A 86 1.72 -5.50 8.56
N PRO A 87 2.23 -5.98 9.71
CA PRO A 87 1.49 -6.88 10.58
C PRO A 87 0.16 -6.27 11.05
N GLY A 88 -0.95 -6.93 10.72
CA GLY A 88 -2.29 -6.52 11.15
C GLY A 88 -3.03 -5.60 10.18
N GLU A 89 -2.40 -5.16 9.09
CA GLU A 89 -3.05 -4.44 8.01
C GLU A 89 -3.32 -5.38 6.81
N PRO A 90 -4.36 -5.13 6.01
CA PRO A 90 -4.59 -5.91 4.80
C PRO A 90 -3.45 -5.68 3.79
N SER A 91 -2.99 -6.77 3.18
CA SER A 91 -2.04 -6.69 2.07
C SER A 91 -2.71 -6.09 0.83
N GLY A 92 -1.88 -5.46 0.00
CA GLY A 92 -2.27 -4.97 -1.32
C GLY A 92 -2.64 -6.06 -2.31
#